data_AF-A0A2S6WHN9-F1
#
_entry.id   AF-A0A2S6WHN9-F1
#
_cell.length_a   1.000
_cell.length_b   1.000
_cell.length_c   1.000
_cell.angle_alpha   90.00
_cell.angle_beta   90.00
_cell.angle_gamma   90.00
#
_symmetry.space_group_name_H-M   'P 1'
#
loop_
_entity.id
_entity.type
_entity.pdbx_description
1 polymer ?
#
loop_
_entity_poly.entity_id
_entity_poly.type
_entity_poly.pdbx_seq_one_letter_code
_entity_poly.pdbx_strand_id
1 'polypeptide(L)'
;MLTFGQTADAAGADGKGTVQITPEAVVYVDKAGAHVPEHDLFAVVTFKAGNRAKDVVTTTAAQDGFRWKTHGGKTVKAGNSEGAGSIAPDGFDDGGGKPSVRADTFQVNTVAFDITTVQKGGTLVYVDGDGVAFHWKVPFTSSGVTADALKAALK
;
A
#
# COMPACT_ATOMS: atom_id res chain seq x y z
N MET A 1 -6.43 15.19 5.76
CA MET A 1 -6.89 13.95 5.09
C MET A 1 -6.70 14.14 3.60
N LEU A 2 -6.14 13.17 2.90
CA LEU A 2 -5.86 13.17 1.47
C LEU A 2 -6.94 12.39 0.72
N THR A 3 -7.18 12.77 -0.54
CA THR A 3 -8.02 12.01 -1.46
C THR A 3 -7.23 10.81 -1.99
N PHE A 4 -7.84 9.63 -2.13
CA PHE A 4 -7.17 8.49 -2.78
C PHE A 4 -6.67 8.88 -4.18
N GLY A 5 -5.45 8.49 -4.56
CA GLY A 5 -4.78 8.99 -5.77
C GLY A 5 -3.98 10.28 -5.58
N GLN A 6 -4.11 10.98 -4.45
CA GLN A 6 -3.31 12.18 -4.17
C GLN A 6 -1.90 11.78 -3.70
N THR A 7 -0.88 12.41 -4.28
CA THR A 7 0.52 12.22 -3.86
C THR A 7 0.80 12.92 -2.52
N ALA A 8 1.59 12.27 -1.67
CA ALA A 8 2.23 12.88 -0.51
C ALA A 8 3.75 12.85 -0.66
N ASP A 9 4.41 13.94 -0.31
CA ASP A 9 5.86 13.98 -0.14
C ASP A 9 6.19 13.56 1.30
N ALA A 10 6.97 12.49 1.44
CA ALA A 10 7.27 11.83 2.69
C ALA A 10 8.79 11.69 2.87
N ALA A 11 9.25 11.64 4.12
CA ALA A 11 10.63 11.33 4.41
C ALA A 11 10.93 9.85 4.09
N GLY A 12 12.12 9.59 3.53
CA GLY A 12 12.65 8.23 3.48
C GLY A 12 12.91 7.70 4.90
N ALA A 13 13.10 6.39 5.02
CA ALA A 13 13.46 5.70 6.27
C ALA A 13 14.64 6.41 6.96
N ASP A 14 14.58 6.46 8.29
CA ASP A 14 15.51 7.21 9.15
C ASP A 14 15.63 8.72 8.81
N GLY A 15 14.59 9.31 8.20
CA GLY A 15 14.59 10.71 7.79
C GLY A 15 15.46 11.03 6.57
N LYS A 16 15.89 10.00 5.81
CA LYS A 16 16.88 10.18 4.73
C LYS A 16 16.23 10.33 3.36
N GLY A 17 16.33 11.54 2.82
CA GLY A 17 15.81 11.88 1.50
C GLY A 17 14.29 11.99 1.48
N THR A 18 13.74 12.24 0.29
CA THR A 18 12.30 12.44 0.10
C THR A 18 11.77 11.45 -0.92
N VAL A 19 10.66 10.79 -0.57
CA VAL A 19 9.91 9.89 -1.46
C VAL A 19 8.49 10.41 -1.63
N GLN A 20 7.98 10.31 -2.84
CA GLN A 20 6.58 10.58 -3.15
C GLN A 20 5.78 9.28 -3.05
N ILE A 21 4.75 9.24 -2.21
CA ILE A 21 3.85 8.09 -2.07
C ILE A 21 2.48 8.44 -2.62
N THR A 22 1.97 7.62 -3.54
CA THR A 22 0.66 7.81 -4.17
C THR A 22 -0.10 6.49 -4.24
N PRO A 23 -1.16 6.27 -3.44
CA PRO A 23 -2.04 5.10 -3.60
C PRO A 23 -2.86 5.24 -4.88
N GLU A 24 -2.79 4.26 -5.79
CA GLU A 24 -3.36 4.39 -7.15
C GLU A 24 -4.62 3.55 -7.36
N ALA A 25 -4.67 2.34 -6.81
CA ALA A 25 -5.85 1.48 -6.85
C ALA A 25 -6.02 0.70 -5.55
N VAL A 26 -7.26 0.29 -5.29
CA VAL A 26 -7.62 -0.67 -4.26
C VAL A 26 -8.47 -1.76 -4.87
N VAL A 27 -8.20 -3.01 -4.51
CA VAL A 27 -9.05 -4.15 -4.85
C VAL A 27 -9.37 -4.91 -3.57
N TYR A 28 -10.64 -5.27 -3.44
CA TYR A 28 -11.13 -6.16 -2.40
C TYR A 28 -11.37 -7.56 -2.98
N VAL A 29 -10.68 -8.57 -2.45
CA VAL A 29 -10.82 -9.97 -2.88
C VAL A 29 -10.98 -10.90 -1.68
N ASP A 30 -11.77 -11.95 -1.86
CA ASP A 30 -11.97 -13.05 -0.89
C ASP A 30 -10.90 -14.15 -1.03
N LYS A 31 -10.00 -14.03 -2.01
CA LYS A 31 -8.90 -14.95 -2.29
C LYS A 31 -7.85 -14.27 -3.16
N ALA A 32 -6.58 -14.61 -2.96
CA ALA A 32 -5.48 -14.20 -3.82
C ALA A 32 -4.56 -15.41 -4.14
N GLY A 33 -4.60 -15.93 -5.37
CA GLY A 33 -3.87 -17.16 -5.74
C GLY A 33 -4.24 -18.35 -4.85
N ALA A 34 -3.30 -18.91 -4.09
CA ALA A 34 -3.57 -19.98 -3.12
C ALA A 34 -4.03 -19.48 -1.74
N HIS A 35 -3.96 -18.16 -1.48
CA HIS A 35 -4.19 -17.58 -0.16
C HIS A 35 -5.65 -17.17 0.04
N VAL A 36 -6.18 -17.50 1.22
CA VAL A 36 -7.52 -17.13 1.68
C VAL A 36 -7.35 -16.23 2.91
N PRO A 37 -8.13 -15.13 3.04
CA PRO A 37 -8.05 -14.25 4.20
C PRO A 37 -8.56 -14.95 5.47
N GLU A 38 -7.90 -14.67 6.59
CA GLU A 38 -8.29 -15.11 7.93
C GLU A 38 -9.47 -14.31 8.48
N HIS A 39 -9.67 -13.06 8.02
CA HIS A 39 -10.71 -12.15 8.48
C HIS A 39 -11.78 -11.84 7.42
N ASP A 40 -11.95 -12.71 6.42
CA ASP A 40 -12.94 -12.66 5.32
C ASP A 40 -12.47 -11.98 4.02
N LEU A 41 -11.58 -10.98 4.08
CA LEU A 41 -11.30 -10.17 2.90
C LEU A 41 -9.87 -9.60 2.88
N PHE A 42 -9.19 -9.73 1.75
CA PHE A 42 -8.01 -8.92 1.48
C PHE A 42 -8.39 -7.57 0.89
N ALA A 43 -7.85 -6.50 1.47
CA ALA A 43 -7.73 -5.20 0.82
C ALA A 43 -6.31 -5.06 0.27
N VAL A 44 -6.18 -5.10 -1.06
CA VAL A 44 -4.89 -4.95 -1.75
C VAL A 44 -4.85 -3.56 -2.38
N VAL A 45 -3.85 -2.78 -2.02
CA VAL A 45 -3.63 -1.42 -2.52
C VAL A 45 -2.38 -1.41 -3.38
N THR A 46 -2.49 -0.90 -4.61
CA THR A 46 -1.32 -0.50 -5.38
C THR A 46 -0.92 0.92 -5.00
N PHE A 47 0.37 1.16 -4.89
CA PHE A 47 0.91 2.49 -4.65
C PHE A 47 2.16 2.70 -5.49
N LYS A 48 2.31 3.94 -5.95
CA LYS A 48 3.50 4.43 -6.61
C LYS A 48 4.42 5.07 -5.59
N ALA A 49 5.67 4.64 -5.56
CA ALA A 49 6.75 5.27 -4.82
C ALA A 49 7.70 5.95 -5.81
N GLY A 50 7.84 7.28 -5.74
CA GLY A 50 8.67 8.08 -6.64
C GLY A 50 9.81 8.77 -5.92
N ASN A 51 10.99 8.79 -6.53
CA ASN A 51 12.15 9.50 -6.02
C ASN A 51 12.66 10.47 -7.09
N ARG A 52 12.65 11.76 -6.77
CA ARG A 52 13.14 12.85 -7.66
C ARG A 52 14.52 13.37 -7.25
N ALA A 53 15.16 12.72 -6.29
CA ALA A 53 16.51 13.03 -5.86
C ALA A 53 17.53 12.21 -6.68
N LYS A 54 18.79 12.67 -6.62
CA LYS A 54 19.93 12.03 -7.29
C LYS A 54 20.44 10.77 -6.59
N ASP A 55 20.06 10.58 -5.34
CA ASP A 55 20.47 9.45 -4.52
C ASP A 55 19.29 8.48 -4.33
N VAL A 56 19.60 7.20 -4.07
CA VAL A 56 18.59 6.21 -3.71
C VAL A 56 17.91 6.59 -2.39
N VAL A 57 16.59 6.43 -2.32
CA VAL A 57 15.80 6.67 -1.10
C VAL A 57 15.13 5.38 -0.68
N THR A 58 15.23 5.02 0.59
CA THR A 58 14.52 3.87 1.16
C THR A 58 13.23 4.35 1.80
N THR A 59 12.11 3.70 1.52
CA THR A 59 10.78 3.97 2.10
C THR A 59 10.55 3.15 3.36
N THR A 60 9.53 3.49 4.12
CA THR A 60 9.08 2.68 5.26
C THR A 60 8.06 1.61 4.86
N ALA A 61 7.73 1.47 3.57
CA ALA A 61 6.65 0.59 3.10
C ALA A 61 6.83 -0.87 3.54
N ALA A 62 8.06 -1.41 3.42
CA ALA A 62 8.44 -2.74 3.87
C ALA A 62 8.90 -2.78 5.35
N GLN A 63 8.78 -1.66 6.08
CA GLN A 63 9.18 -1.47 7.48
C GLN A 63 7.96 -1.09 8.35
N ASP A 64 6.82 -1.75 8.16
CA ASP A 64 5.56 -1.46 8.87
C ASP A 64 5.01 -0.02 8.70
N GLY A 65 5.43 0.70 7.65
CA GLY A 65 4.99 2.06 7.37
C GLY A 65 3.51 2.13 7.02
N PHE A 66 2.97 1.11 6.36
CA PHE A 66 1.56 1.06 5.95
C PHE A 66 0.64 0.43 7.00
N ARG A 67 -0.50 1.08 7.23
CA ARG A 67 -1.56 0.63 8.13
C ARG A 67 -2.94 0.91 7.53
N TRP A 68 -3.90 0.05 7.82
CA TRP A 68 -5.30 0.27 7.55
C TRP A 68 -6.01 0.70 8.82
N LYS A 69 -6.59 1.90 8.84
CA LYS A 69 -7.42 2.37 9.95
C LYS A 69 -8.89 2.18 9.60
N THR A 70 -9.59 1.38 10.39
CA THR A 70 -11.01 1.09 10.21
C THR A 70 -11.88 2.29 10.63
N HIS A 71 -13.15 2.29 10.23
CA HIS A 71 -14.13 3.31 10.64
C HIS A 71 -14.26 3.43 12.17
N GLY A 72 -14.09 2.34 12.91
CA GLY A 72 -14.10 2.32 14.39
C GLY A 72 -12.77 2.75 15.03
N GLY A 73 -11.77 3.16 14.24
CA GLY A 73 -10.48 3.65 14.72
C GLY A 73 -9.42 2.58 15.01
N LYS A 74 -9.76 1.29 14.93
CA LYS A 74 -8.77 0.19 15.02
C LYS A 74 -7.81 0.26 13.85
N THR A 75 -6.53 0.06 14.11
CA THR A 75 -5.49 -0.04 13.08
C THR A 75 -5.06 -1.49 12.84
N VAL A 76 -4.83 -1.83 11.58
CA VAL A 76 -4.34 -3.13 11.11
C VAL A 76 -3.04 -2.86 10.35
N LYS A 77 -1.98 -3.60 10.66
CA LYS A 77 -0.71 -3.48 9.92
C LYS A 77 -0.84 -4.12 8.54
N ALA A 78 -0.05 -3.66 7.58
CA ALA A 78 0.15 -4.41 6.35
C ALA A 78 0.67 -5.82 6.65
N GLY A 79 0.25 -6.82 5.87
CA GLY A 79 0.70 -8.20 6.04
C GLY A 79 0.32 -8.83 7.38
N ASN A 80 -0.83 -8.44 7.97
CA ASN A 80 -1.27 -8.88 9.29
C ASN A 80 -1.75 -10.35 9.37
N SER A 81 -1.68 -11.09 8.27
CA SER A 81 -1.90 -12.54 8.19
C SER A 81 -0.88 -13.15 7.23
N GLU A 82 -0.71 -14.47 7.28
CA GLU A 82 0.20 -15.18 6.35
C GLU A 82 -0.18 -14.89 4.90
N GLY A 83 -1.48 -14.92 4.60
CA GLY A 83 -2.00 -14.62 3.27
C GLY A 83 -1.73 -13.18 2.84
N ALA A 84 -2.02 -12.18 3.68
CA ALA A 84 -1.77 -10.79 3.34
C ALA A 84 -0.27 -10.48 3.20
N GLY A 85 0.60 -11.12 3.99
CA GLY A 85 2.05 -10.95 3.88
C GLY A 85 2.67 -11.59 2.64
N SER A 86 1.96 -12.53 2.00
CA SER A 86 2.44 -13.28 0.84
C SER A 86 1.90 -12.76 -0.51
N ILE A 87 1.07 -11.71 -0.50
CA ILE A 87 0.51 -11.14 -1.73
C ILE A 87 1.59 -10.37 -2.51
N ALA A 88 2.00 -10.95 -3.63
CA ALA A 88 2.91 -10.37 -4.61
C ALA A 88 2.39 -10.65 -6.04
N PRO A 89 1.38 -9.88 -6.52
CA PRO A 89 0.81 -10.10 -7.84
C PRO A 89 1.77 -9.70 -8.95
N ASP A 90 1.89 -10.54 -9.97
CA ASP A 90 2.76 -10.31 -11.13
C ASP A 90 2.47 -8.96 -11.80
N GLY A 91 3.53 -8.21 -12.09
CA GLY A 91 3.44 -6.90 -12.75
C GLY A 91 3.07 -5.73 -11.82
N PHE A 92 2.98 -5.96 -10.51
CA PHE A 92 2.77 -4.92 -9.49
C PHE A 92 3.85 -4.95 -8.40
N ASP A 93 5.04 -5.40 -8.77
CA ASP A 93 6.19 -5.52 -7.90
C ASP A 93 7.47 -4.96 -8.56
N ASP A 94 7.40 -3.73 -9.06
CA ASP A 94 8.53 -3.07 -9.73
C ASP A 94 9.73 -2.88 -8.79
N GLY A 95 9.46 -2.85 -7.49
CA GLY A 95 10.47 -2.78 -6.43
C GLY A 95 10.98 -4.14 -5.96
N GLY A 96 10.34 -5.27 -6.31
CA GLY A 96 10.66 -6.58 -5.76
C GLY A 96 10.38 -6.68 -4.24
N GLY A 97 9.36 -5.96 -3.75
CA GLY A 97 9.02 -5.78 -2.35
C GLY A 97 10.04 -4.92 -1.60
N LYS A 98 11.01 -4.33 -2.32
CA LYS A 98 12.12 -3.61 -1.69
C LYS A 98 11.67 -2.22 -1.29
N PRO A 99 12.13 -1.73 -0.13
CA PRO A 99 11.82 -0.38 0.29
C PRO A 99 12.59 0.69 -0.53
N SER A 100 13.61 0.34 -1.31
CA SER A 100 14.50 1.31 -1.96
C SER A 100 14.08 1.70 -3.39
N VAL A 101 13.86 3.01 -3.59
CA VAL A 101 13.53 3.65 -4.86
C VAL A 101 14.78 4.32 -5.42
N ARG A 102 15.21 3.91 -6.62
CA ARG A 102 16.40 4.49 -7.29
C ARG A 102 16.23 5.99 -7.54
N ALA A 103 17.34 6.67 -7.80
CA ALA A 103 17.32 8.07 -8.20
C ALA A 103 16.49 8.28 -9.48
N ASP A 104 15.79 9.42 -9.54
CA ASP A 104 15.00 9.87 -10.69
C ASP A 104 14.06 8.80 -11.30
N THR A 105 13.50 7.93 -10.46
CA THR A 105 12.57 6.86 -10.91
C THR A 105 11.30 6.81 -10.09
N PHE A 106 10.37 5.97 -10.55
CA PHE A 106 9.25 5.49 -9.77
C PHE A 106 9.16 3.97 -9.83
N GLN A 107 8.50 3.39 -8.84
CA GLN A 107 8.15 1.97 -8.77
C GLN A 107 6.69 1.85 -8.37
N VAL A 108 5.97 0.92 -8.98
CA VAL A 108 4.65 0.49 -8.53
C VAL A 108 4.80 -0.77 -7.69
N ASN A 109 4.22 -0.74 -6.49
CA ASN A 109 4.22 -1.87 -5.56
C ASN A 109 2.82 -2.11 -5.01
N THR A 110 2.60 -3.25 -4.38
CA THR A 110 1.39 -3.55 -3.62
C THR A 110 1.63 -3.62 -2.13
N VAL A 111 0.58 -3.32 -1.38
CA VAL A 111 0.46 -3.63 0.04
C VAL A 111 -0.90 -4.26 0.30
N ALA A 112 -0.95 -5.29 1.14
CA ALA A 112 -2.18 -5.99 1.45
C ALA A 112 -2.48 -6.01 2.94
N PHE A 113 -3.78 -6.03 3.25
CA PHE A 113 -4.33 -6.10 4.60
C PHE A 113 -5.41 -7.17 4.62
N ASP A 114 -5.42 -7.98 5.67
CA ASP A 114 -6.49 -8.92 5.96
C ASP A 114 -7.49 -8.25 6.90
N ILE A 115 -8.66 -7.96 6.37
CA ILE A 115 -9.69 -7.13 6.99
C ILE A 115 -11.04 -7.84 6.91
N THR A 116 -11.99 -7.40 7.73
CA THR A 116 -13.38 -7.84 7.59
C THR A 116 -14.14 -7.02 6.56
N THR A 117 -15.22 -7.57 6.01
CA THR A 117 -16.05 -6.86 5.00
C THR A 117 -16.55 -5.50 5.48
N VAL A 118 -16.85 -5.35 6.77
CA VAL A 118 -17.30 -4.06 7.35
C VAL A 118 -16.19 -3.01 7.46
N GLN A 119 -14.94 -3.40 7.24
CA GLN A 119 -13.77 -2.52 7.29
C GLN A 119 -13.35 -1.96 5.92
N LYS A 120 -14.05 -2.33 4.84
CA LYS A 120 -13.91 -1.73 3.49
C LYS A 120 -14.04 -0.20 3.57
N GLY A 121 -13.36 0.51 2.67
CA GLY A 121 -13.39 1.97 2.61
C GLY A 121 -12.82 2.69 3.84
N GLY A 122 -11.91 2.03 4.58
CA GLY A 122 -11.21 2.63 5.69
C GLY A 122 -10.25 3.77 5.27
N THR A 123 -9.30 4.08 6.14
CA THR A 123 -8.23 5.05 5.86
C THR A 123 -6.92 4.30 5.69
N LEU A 124 -6.26 4.48 4.56
CA LEU A 124 -4.89 4.04 4.37
C LEU A 124 -3.98 5.05 5.08
N VAL A 125 -3.09 4.55 5.93
CA VAL A 125 -2.12 5.35 6.66
C VAL A 125 -0.73 4.92 6.23
N TYR A 126 0.13 5.89 5.91
CA TYR A 126 1.56 5.69 5.71
C TYR A 126 2.30 6.54 6.73
N VAL A 127 3.21 5.92 7.50
CA VAL A 127 4.08 6.63 8.43
C VAL A 127 5.48 6.68 7.83
N ASP A 128 6.00 7.88 7.62
CA ASP A 128 7.31 8.08 7.01
C ASP A 128 8.47 7.95 8.01
N GLY A 129 9.71 8.16 7.54
CA GLY A 129 10.89 8.00 8.41
C GLY A 129 11.03 9.05 9.50
N ASP A 130 10.33 10.18 9.41
CA ASP A 130 10.27 11.21 10.46
C ASP A 130 9.11 10.94 11.45
N GLY A 131 8.34 9.87 11.23
CA GLY A 131 7.16 9.52 12.04
C GLY A 131 5.90 10.31 11.66
N VAL A 132 5.92 11.04 10.54
CA VAL A 132 4.76 11.78 10.05
C VAL A 132 3.78 10.81 9.39
N ALA A 133 2.52 10.88 9.80
CA ALA A 133 1.46 10.02 9.31
C ALA A 133 0.61 10.70 8.24
N PHE A 134 0.65 10.15 7.03
CA PHE A 134 -0.19 10.54 5.90
C PHE A 134 -1.42 9.65 5.83
N HIS A 135 -2.57 10.23 5.49
CA HIS A 135 -3.86 9.56 5.60
C HIS A 135 -4.67 9.76 4.33
N TRP A 136 -5.05 8.67 3.65
CA TRP A 136 -5.91 8.68 2.47
C TRP A 136 -7.23 8.01 2.77
N LYS A 137 -8.34 8.66 2.40
CA LYS A 137 -9.67 8.04 2.44
C LYS A 137 -9.77 7.01 1.32
N VAL A 138 -9.88 5.72 1.64
CA VAL A 138 -9.95 4.65 0.64
C VAL A 138 -11.38 4.47 0.14
N PRO A 139 -11.61 4.25 -1.16
CA PRO A 139 -12.95 3.95 -1.68
C PRO A 139 -13.51 2.65 -1.11
N PHE A 140 -14.83 2.59 -0.90
CA PHE A 140 -15.51 1.41 -0.34
C PHE A 140 -15.56 0.22 -1.32
N THR A 141 -15.49 0.50 -2.62
CA THR A 141 -15.46 -0.48 -3.70
C THR A 141 -14.08 -0.51 -4.35
N SER A 142 -13.74 -1.61 -5.02
CA SER A 142 -12.54 -1.67 -5.84
C SER A 142 -12.55 -0.53 -6.86
N SER A 143 -11.43 0.17 -6.99
CA SER A 143 -11.34 1.40 -7.80
C SER A 143 -9.89 1.78 -8.08
N GLY A 144 -9.68 2.67 -9.05
CA GLY A 144 -8.37 3.09 -9.53
C GLY A 144 -8.08 2.55 -10.94
N VAL A 145 -7.18 3.22 -11.67
CA VAL A 145 -6.91 2.94 -13.09
C VAL A 145 -6.41 1.51 -13.31
N THR A 146 -5.67 0.96 -12.34
CA THR A 146 -5.08 -0.38 -12.42
C THR A 146 -5.87 -1.45 -11.68
N ALA A 147 -7.07 -1.15 -11.17
CA ALA A 147 -7.84 -2.06 -10.33
C ALA A 147 -8.21 -3.38 -11.05
N ASP A 148 -8.64 -3.32 -12.31
CA ASP A 148 -9.01 -4.52 -13.07
C ASP A 148 -7.79 -5.40 -13.39
N ALA A 149 -6.67 -4.79 -13.75
CA ALA A 149 -5.41 -5.48 -13.98
C ALA A 149 -4.89 -6.13 -12.69
N LEU A 150 -4.93 -5.42 -11.57
CA LEU A 150 -4.56 -5.94 -10.26
C LEU A 150 -5.45 -7.12 -9.87
N LYS A 151 -6.77 -6.99 -10.04
CA LYS A 151 -7.72 -8.07 -9.75
C LYS A 151 -7.46 -9.31 -10.61
N ALA A 152 -7.04 -9.14 -11.86
CA ALA A 152 -6.65 -10.26 -12.72
C ALA A 152 -5.36 -10.94 -12.25
N ALA A 153 -4.37 -10.16 -11.82
CA ALA A 153 -3.09 -10.66 -11.32
C ALA A 153 -3.17 -11.35 -9.94
N LEU A 154 -4.25 -11.10 -9.18
CA LEU A 154 -4.51 -11.75 -7.89
C LEU A 154 -5.24 -13.10 -8.01
N LYS A 155 -5.64 -13.54 -9.21
CA LYS A 155 -6.43 -14.77 -9.38
C LYS A 155 -5.63 -16.05 -9.16
#